data_AF-A0A7K3MSU4-F1
#
_entry.id   AF-A0A7K3MSU4-F1
#
_cell.length_a   1.000
_cell.length_b   1.000
_cell.length_c   1.000
_cell.angle_alpha   90.00
_cell.angle_beta   90.00
_cell.angle_gamma   90.00
#
_symmetry.space_group_name_H-M   'P 1'
#
loop_
_entity.id
_entity.type
_entity.pdbx_description
1 polymer ?
#
loop_
_entity_poly.entity_id
_entity_poly.type
_entity_poly.pdbx_seq_one_letter_code
_entity_poly.pdbx_strand_id
1 'polypeptide(L)' 'MPYKSEAQRKFFHANKKKLEKQGVNIEEWDEESKGLKLPKKAKKK' A
#
# COMPACT_ATOMS: atom_id res chain seq x y z
N MET A 1 -1.58 7.82 1.93
CA MET A 1 -2.66 6.91 2.40
C MET A 1 -2.00 5.63 2.86
N PRO A 2 -2.15 5.26 4.13
CA PRO A 2 -1.62 3.99 4.62
C PRO A 2 -2.35 2.79 4.03
N TYR A 3 -1.63 1.69 3.82
CA TYR A 3 -2.21 0.45 3.31
C TYR A 3 -3.24 -0.09 4.30
N LYS A 4 -4.39 -0.57 3.81
CA LYS A 4 -5.39 -1.22 4.68
C LYS A 4 -5.08 -2.71 4.91
N SER A 5 -4.18 -3.29 4.11
CA SER A 5 -3.81 -4.70 4.21
C SER A 5 -2.49 -5.00 3.51
N GLU A 6 -1.87 -6.13 3.86
CA GLU A 6 -0.66 -6.60 3.17
C GLU A 6 -0.92 -6.93 1.70
N ALA A 7 -2.09 -7.47 1.37
CA ALA A 7 -2.47 -7.72 -0.03
C ALA A 7 -2.51 -6.42 -0.84
N GLN A 8 -3.01 -5.34 -0.23
CA GLN A 8 -2.97 -4.01 -0.85
C GLN A 8 -1.52 -3.59 -1.06
N ARG A 9 -0.68 -3.61 -0.03
CA ARG A 9 0.75 -3.26 -0.14
C ARG A 9 1.44 -4.00 -1.29
N LYS A 10 1.25 -5.32 -1.39
CA LYS A 10 1.80 -6.14 -2.49
C LYS A 10 1.30 -5.70 -3.86
N PHE A 11 0.02 -5.38 -4.00
CA PHE A 11 -0.55 -4.90 -5.26
C PHE A 11 0.06 -3.58 -5.70
N PHE A 12 0.22 -2.61 -4.78
CA PHE A 12 0.82 -1.31 -5.09
C PHE A 12 2.31 -1.45 -5.44
N HIS A 13 3.06 -2.26 -4.70
CA HIS A 13 4.46 -2.56 -5.03
C HIS A 13 4.62 -3.26 -6.39
N ALA A 14 3.77 -4.25 -6.69
CA ALA A 14 3.78 -4.92 -7.99
C ALA A 14 3.46 -3.96 -9.16
N ASN A 15 2.63 -2.94 -8.90
CA ASN A 15 2.25 -1.92 -9.88
C ASN A 15 3.04 -0.62 -9.74
N LYS A 16 4.19 -0.62 -9.01
CA LYS A 16 4.95 0.59 -8.65
C LYS A 16 5.20 1.49 -9.84
N LYS A 17 5.76 0.94 -10.93
CA LYS A 17 6.06 1.68 -12.17
C LYS A 17 4.84 2.35 -12.82
N LYS A 18 3.64 1.76 -12.70
CA LYS A 18 2.42 2.34 -13.30
C LYS A 18 1.85 3.44 -12.41
N LEU A 19 1.91 3.23 -11.10
CA LEU A 19 1.39 4.14 -10.08
C LEU A 19 2.26 5.38 -9.93
N GLU A 20 3.59 5.24 -9.97
CA GLU A 20 4.52 6.37 -10.01
C GLU A 20 4.28 7.27 -11.22
N LYS A 21 4.01 6.68 -12.40
CA LYS A 21 3.62 7.44 -13.60
C LYS A 21 2.29 8.19 -13.44
N GLN A 22 1.43 7.74 -12.53
CA GLN A 22 0.17 8.41 -12.18
C GLN A 22 0.35 9.43 -11.04
N GLY A 23 1.58 9.64 -10.55
CA GLY A 23 1.88 10.54 -9.44
C GLY A 23 1.62 9.94 -8.06
N VAL A 24 1.43 8.62 -7.95
CA VAL A 24 1.25 7.94 -6.66
C VAL A 24 2.61 7.65 -6.03
N ASN A 25 2.82 8.16 -4.83
CA ASN A 25 4.06 7.97 -4.09
C ASN A 25 3.95 6.79 -3.10
N ILE A 26 4.46 5.63 -3.52
CA ILE A 26 4.40 4.38 -2.74
C ILE A 26 5.31 4.42 -1.50
N GLU A 27 6.39 5.20 -1.55
CA GLU A 27 7.35 5.33 -0.47
C GLU A 27 6.75 6.04 0.73
N GLU A 28 6.04 7.15 0.49
CA GLU A 28 5.26 7.86 1.51
C GLU A 28 4.24 6.92 2.19
N TRP A 29 3.62 6.03 1.42
CA TRP A 29 2.66 5.08 1.98
C TRP A 29 3.32 3.94 2.74
N ASP A 30 4.52 3.52 2.34
CA ASP A 30 5.32 2.56 3.09
C ASP A 30 5.78 3.17 4.43
N GLU A 31 6.13 4.45 4.47
CA GLU A 31 6.47 5.17 5.71
C GLU A 31 5.25 5.35 6.62
N GLU A 32 4.12 5.82 6.09
CA GLU A 32 2.87 5.95 6.86
C GLU A 32 2.37 4.59 7.38
N SER A 33 2.64 3.51 6.65
CA SER A 33 2.25 2.16 7.05
C SER A 33 3.30 1.45 7.91
N LYS A 34 4.49 2.05 8.09
CA LYS A 34 5.60 1.46 8.83
C LYS A 34 5.23 1.38 10.30
N GLY A 35 5.14 0.15 10.81
CA GLY A 35 4.75 -0.12 12.20
C GLY A 35 3.26 -0.36 12.43
N LEU A 36 2.41 -0.20 11.41
CA LEU A 36 1.00 -0.61 11.49
C LEU A 36 0.88 -2.13 11.35
N LYS A 37 0.14 -2.76 12.26
CA LYS A 37 -0.16 -4.19 12.20
C LYS A 37 -1.28 -4.42 11.17
N LEU A 38 -0.89 -4.54 9.91
CA LEU A 38 -1.83 -4.71 8.81
C LEU A 38 -2.39 -6.14 8.77
N PRO A 39 -3.72 -6.31 8.59
CA PRO A 39 -4.28 -7.63 8.34
C PRO A 39 -3.87 -8.13 6.95
N LYS A 40 -3.81 -9.45 6.75
CA LYS A 40 -3.48 -10.07 5.45
C LYS A 40 -4.40 -9.60 4.32
N LYS A 41 -5.69 -9.41 4.60
CA LYS A 41 -6.70 -8.89 3.67
C LYS A 41 -7.52 -7.81 4.37
N ALA A 42 -7.95 -6.79 3.63
CA ALA A 42 -8.86 -5.79 4.16
C ALA A 42 -10.17 -6.48 4.58
N LYS A 43 -10.65 -6.21 5.79
CA LYS A 43 -11.95 -6.72 6.23
C LYS A 43 -13.03 -6.10 5.32
N LYS A 44 -13.84 -6.93 4.66
CA LYS A 44 -15.08 -6.46 4.04
C LYS A 44 -16.00 -6.04 5.20
N LYS A 45 -16.43 -4.78 5.20
CA LYS A 45 -17.43 -4.26 6.13
C LYS A 45 -18.82 -4.60 5.60
#